data_AF-A0A7C2W5A9-F1
#
_entry.id   AF-A0A7C2W5A9-F1
#
_cell.length_a   1.000
_cell.length_b   1.000
_cell.length_c   1.000
_cell.angle_alpha   90.00
_cell.angle_beta   90.00
_cell.angle_gamma   90.00
#
_symmetry.space_group_name_H-M   'P 1'
#
loop_
_entity.id
_entity.type
_entity.pdbx_description
1 polymer ?
#
loop_
_entity_poly.entity_id
_entity_poly.type
_entity_poly.pdbx_seq_one_letter_code
_entity_poly.pdbx_strand_id
1 'polypeptide(L)'
;VIHAQRADREGNAVIYGPLFDTKEKARAAKRVIITADEIVDVEITKRDPERVVIPGYRVDAVVYAPYGAHPTSCYRYYDYDKEHIELYLSYCEKGEVEKYLEEFVLSTEDHWEYLKRIGVKKLYEIKAEPYLGY
;
A
#
# COMPACT_ATOMS: atom_id res chain seq x y z
N VAL A 1 -1.15 -4.03 -10.49
CA VAL A 1 -1.60 -3.41 -9.22
C VAL A 1 -0.45 -2.60 -8.68
N ILE A 2 -0.72 -1.37 -8.25
CA ILE A 2 0.29 -0.44 -7.72
C ILE A 2 -0.29 0.17 -6.45
N HIS A 3 0.52 0.25 -5.38
CA HIS A 3 0.13 0.96 -4.16
C HIS A 3 0.63 2.40 -4.22
N ALA A 4 -0.19 3.34 -3.79
CA ALA A 4 0.12 4.76 -3.73
C ALA A 4 -0.25 5.33 -2.35
N GLN A 5 0.44 6.37 -1.92
CA GLN A 5 0.04 7.10 -0.72
C GLN A 5 -1.35 7.70 -0.88
N ARG A 6 -1.61 8.33 -2.03
CA ARG A 6 -2.88 9.00 -2.30
C ARG A 6 -3.41 8.68 -3.68
N ALA A 7 -4.72 8.54 -3.79
CA ALA A 7 -5.41 8.52 -5.06
C ALA A 7 -6.73 9.29 -4.96
N ASP A 8 -7.17 9.92 -6.04
CA ASP A 8 -8.54 10.42 -6.13
C ASP A 8 -9.49 9.40 -6.77
N ARG A 9 -10.78 9.73 -6.79
CA ARG A 9 -11.82 8.87 -7.38
C ARG A 9 -11.75 8.76 -8.91
N GLU A 10 -11.01 9.65 -9.58
CA GLU A 10 -10.78 9.59 -11.03
C GLU A 10 -9.54 8.74 -11.39
N GLY A 11 -8.80 8.26 -10.39
CA GLY A 11 -7.62 7.41 -10.58
C GLY A 11 -6.29 8.16 -10.64
N ASN A 12 -6.27 9.47 -10.38
CA ASN A 12 -5.00 10.18 -10.32
C ASN A 12 -4.25 9.76 -9.04
N ALA A 13 -3.16 9.02 -9.21
CA ALA A 13 -2.36 8.52 -8.10
C ALA A 13 -1.14 9.41 -7.86
N VAL A 14 -0.98 9.83 -6.61
CA VAL A 14 0.17 10.60 -6.13
C VAL A 14 1.06 9.65 -5.34
N ILE A 15 2.31 9.55 -5.78
CA ILE A 15 3.32 8.69 -5.17
C ILE A 15 4.50 9.55 -4.72
N TYR A 16 4.81 9.49 -3.43
CA TYR A 16 5.94 10.19 -2.85
C TYR A 16 7.17 9.27 -2.78
N GLY A 17 8.36 9.87 -2.89
CA GLY A 17 9.61 9.14 -2.79
C GLY A 17 10.02 8.44 -4.10
N PRO A 18 10.86 7.38 -4.03
CA PRO A 18 11.37 6.71 -5.22
C PRO A 18 10.24 5.96 -5.96
N LEU A 19 10.18 6.17 -7.27
CA LEU A 19 9.12 5.59 -8.11
C LEU A 19 9.47 4.21 -8.67
N PHE A 20 10.75 3.83 -8.64
CA PHE A 20 11.25 2.59 -9.24
C PHE A 20 10.70 2.39 -10.67
N ASP A 21 10.04 1.26 -10.93
CA ASP A 21 9.45 0.90 -12.21
C ASP A 21 7.93 1.17 -12.28
N THR A 22 7.41 1.99 -11.36
CA THR A 22 5.96 2.19 -11.20
C THR A 22 5.32 2.83 -12.43
N LYS A 23 5.99 3.80 -13.07
CA LYS A 23 5.47 4.49 -14.27
C LYS A 23 5.44 3.54 -15.47
N GLU A 24 6.47 2.71 -15.58
CA GLU A 24 6.66 1.73 -16.63
C GLU A 24 5.62 0.63 -16.49
N LYS A 25 5.43 0.09 -15.28
CA LYS A 25 4.36 -0.88 -14.96
C LYS A 25 2.98 -0.34 -15.33
N ALA A 26 2.65 0.89 -14.93
CA ALA A 26 1.36 1.50 -15.25
C ALA A 26 1.15 1.70 -16.76
N ARG A 27 2.20 1.99 -17.52
CA ARG A 27 2.13 2.19 -18.98
C ARG A 27 2.08 0.88 -19.77
N ALA A 28 2.74 -0.16 -19.28
CA ALA A 28 2.81 -1.46 -19.93
C ALA A 28 1.58 -2.33 -19.67
N ALA A 29 0.88 -2.09 -18.55
CA ALA A 29 -0.27 -2.91 -18.16
C ALA A 29 -1.49 -2.67 -19.06
N LYS A 30 -2.22 -3.76 -19.35
CA LYS A 30 -3.54 -3.69 -20.00
C LYS A 30 -4.62 -3.14 -19.08
N ARG A 31 -4.46 -3.36 -17.77
CA ARG A 31 -5.35 -2.89 -16.70
C ARG A 31 -4.51 -2.43 -15.51
N VAL A 32 -4.83 -1.27 -14.95
CA VAL A 32 -4.16 -0.69 -13.78
C VAL A 32 -5.16 -0.55 -12.64
N ILE A 33 -4.81 -1.16 -11.52
CA ILE A 33 -5.53 -1.02 -10.25
C ILE A 33 -4.61 -0.29 -9.28
N ILE A 34 -5.11 0.79 -8.69
CA ILE A 34 -4.43 1.55 -7.64
C ILE A 34 -5.03 1.15 -6.30
N THR A 35 -4.19 0.68 -5.38
CA THR A 35 -4.55 0.64 -3.95
C THR A 35 -3.97 1.89 -3.29
N ALA A 36 -4.70 2.54 -2.39
CA ALA A 36 -4.24 3.78 -1.78
C ALA A 36 -4.48 3.86 -0.27
N ASP A 37 -3.50 4.44 0.43
CA ASP A 37 -3.59 4.70 1.87
C ASP A 37 -4.61 5.80 2.21
N GLU A 38 -4.77 6.78 1.33
CA GLU A 38 -5.69 7.90 1.49
C GLU A 38 -6.41 8.17 0.15
N ILE A 39 -7.75 8.25 0.20
CA ILE A 39 -8.55 8.72 -0.93
C ILE A 39 -8.78 10.22 -0.77
N VAL A 40 -8.28 11.02 -1.72
CA VAL A 40 -8.38 12.48 -1.70
C VAL A 40 -9.44 12.98 -2.67
N ASP A 41 -9.88 14.22 -2.46
CA ASP A 41 -10.73 14.92 -3.42
C ASP A 41 -9.96 15.20 -4.72
N VAL A 42 -10.64 15.15 -5.86
CA VAL A 42 -10.06 15.42 -7.18
C VAL A 42 -9.52 16.85 -7.27
N GLU A 43 -10.07 17.80 -6.52
CA GLU A 43 -9.54 19.17 -6.50
C GLU A 43 -8.13 19.25 -5.89
N ILE A 44 -7.75 18.29 -5.02
CA ILE A 44 -6.38 18.22 -4.47
C ILE A 44 -5.38 17.81 -5.54
N THR A 45 -5.70 16.80 -6.36
CA THR A 45 -4.83 16.32 -7.44
C THR A 45 -4.77 17.30 -8.60
N LYS A 46 -5.88 18.00 -8.90
CA LYS A 46 -5.91 19.09 -9.89
C LYS A 46 -5.10 20.32 -9.47
N ARG A 47 -5.07 20.63 -8.17
CA ARG A 47 -4.31 21.77 -7.65
C ARG A 47 -2.80 21.57 -7.77
N ASP A 48 -2.33 20.32 -7.70
CA ASP A 48 -0.91 19.98 -7.82
C ASP A 48 -0.71 18.80 -8.80
N PRO A 49 -0.95 19.04 -10.10
CA PRO A 49 -0.94 17.98 -11.11
C PRO A 49 0.48 17.41 -11.35
N GLU A 50 1.52 18.17 -11.01
CA GLU A 50 2.92 17.73 -11.12
C GLU A 50 3.24 16.58 -10.16
N ARG A 51 2.48 16.46 -9.05
CA ARG A 51 2.61 15.33 -8.11
C ARG A 51 1.87 14.08 -8.55
N VAL A 52 1.03 14.15 -9.58
CA VAL A 52 0.32 12.98 -10.11
C VAL A 52 1.30 12.13 -10.92
N VAL A 53 1.61 10.94 -10.39
CA VAL A 53 2.57 10.01 -11.00
C VAL A 53 1.90 9.13 -12.05
N ILE A 54 0.68 8.66 -11.73
CA ILE A 54 -0.13 7.86 -12.65
C ILE A 54 -1.42 8.64 -12.91
N PRO A 55 -1.67 9.08 -14.15
CA PRO A 55 -2.86 9.83 -14.49
C PRO A 55 -4.08 8.91 -14.56
N GLY A 56 -5.23 9.41 -14.11
CA GLY A 56 -6.46 8.63 -13.94
C GLY A 56 -6.97 7.94 -15.21
N TYR A 57 -6.75 8.51 -16.40
CA TYR A 57 -7.16 7.89 -17.66
C TYR A 57 -6.46 6.55 -17.95
N ARG A 58 -5.38 6.21 -17.24
CA ARG A 58 -4.72 4.89 -17.31
C ARG A 58 -5.23 3.90 -16.27
N VAL A 59 -6.05 4.35 -15.33
CA VAL A 59 -6.47 3.58 -14.16
C VAL A 59 -7.88 3.05 -14.36
N ASP A 60 -8.05 1.76 -14.11
CA ASP A 60 -9.34 1.07 -14.25
C ASP A 60 -10.09 0.97 -12.91
N ALA A 61 -9.36 0.95 -11.79
CA ALA A 61 -9.95 0.86 -10.47
C ALA A 61 -9.05 1.52 -9.41
N VAL A 62 -9.71 2.15 -8.43
CA VAL A 62 -9.09 2.69 -7.22
C VAL A 62 -9.70 1.99 -6.02
N VAL A 63 -8.85 1.49 -5.13
CA VAL A 63 -9.24 0.76 -3.93
C VAL A 63 -8.65 1.45 -2.72
N TYR A 64 -9.50 1.78 -1.75
CA TYR A 64 -9.05 2.27 -0.45
C TYR A 64 -8.50 1.10 0.37
N ALA A 65 -7.21 1.12 0.65
CA ALA A 65 -6.49 0.07 1.37
C ALA A 65 -5.42 0.70 2.27
N PRO A 66 -5.81 1.28 3.42
CA PRO A 66 -4.85 1.87 4.36
C PRO A 66 -3.88 0.83 4.90
N TYR A 67 -2.60 1.17 5.01
CA TYR A 67 -1.51 0.24 5.27
C TYR A 67 -1.41 -0.88 4.23
N GLY A 68 -1.82 -0.61 2.98
CA GLY A 68 -1.87 -1.61 1.92
C GLY A 68 -0.51 -2.11 1.44
N ALA A 69 0.60 -1.45 1.80
CA ALA A 69 1.95 -1.94 1.56
C ALA A 69 2.51 -2.79 2.73
N HIS A 70 1.82 -2.88 3.87
CA HIS A 70 2.26 -3.74 4.98
C HIS A 70 2.46 -5.18 4.48
N PRO A 71 3.54 -5.88 4.88
CA PRO A 71 4.54 -5.52 5.90
C PRO A 71 5.71 -4.66 5.42
N THR A 72 5.70 -4.21 4.16
CA THR A 72 6.72 -3.29 3.61
C THR A 72 6.41 -1.83 3.95
N SER A 73 7.35 -0.93 3.68
CA SER A 73 7.20 0.49 3.99
C SER A 73 6.44 1.27 2.91
N CYS A 74 5.79 2.36 3.32
CA CYS A 74 5.20 3.35 2.44
C CYS A 74 5.78 4.72 2.80
N TYR A 75 6.52 5.33 1.86
CA TYR A 75 7.36 6.50 2.13
C TYR A 75 6.56 7.64 2.78
N ARG A 76 7.04 8.10 3.96
CA ARG A 76 6.42 9.10 4.85
C ARG A 76 5.05 8.75 5.44
N TYR A 77 4.57 7.52 5.27
CA TYR A 77 3.30 7.04 5.83
C TYR A 77 3.57 6.03 6.95
N TYR A 78 4.38 5.02 6.68
CA TYR A 78 4.79 4.01 7.65
C TYR A 78 6.09 3.31 7.22
N ASP A 79 6.88 2.89 8.20
CA ASP A 79 8.06 2.05 8.01
C ASP A 79 7.68 0.57 7.89
N TYR A 80 8.65 -0.28 7.55
CA TYR A 80 8.42 -1.72 7.40
C TYR A 80 8.20 -2.39 8.76
N ASP A 81 7.34 -3.39 8.78
CA ASP A 81 7.10 -4.22 9.96
C ASP A 81 8.13 -5.36 10.02
N LYS A 82 9.27 -5.06 10.65
CA LYS A 82 10.37 -6.02 10.80
C LYS A 82 9.91 -7.35 11.42
N GLU A 83 9.10 -7.28 12.47
CA GLU A 83 8.65 -8.48 13.20
C GLU A 83 7.73 -9.34 12.32
N HIS A 84 6.86 -8.72 11.52
CA HIS A 84 6.00 -9.48 10.61
C HIS A 84 6.78 -10.09 9.44
N ILE A 85 7.82 -9.40 8.94
CA ILE A 85 8.74 -9.97 7.94
C ILE A 85 9.48 -11.17 8.52
N GLU A 86 10.03 -11.06 9.74
CA GLU A 86 10.70 -12.16 10.44
C GLU A 86 9.74 -13.33 10.70
N LEU A 87 8.48 -13.04 11.05
CA LEU A 87 7.44 -14.05 11.20
C LEU A 87 7.21 -14.82 9.88
N TYR A 88 7.01 -14.11 8.77
CA TYR A 88 6.83 -14.73 7.45
C TYR A 88 8.04 -15.59 7.06
N LEU A 89 9.25 -15.07 7.25
CA LEU A 89 10.49 -15.82 6.97
C LEU A 89 10.57 -17.10 7.81
N SER A 90 10.17 -17.06 9.08
CA SER A 90 10.17 -18.25 9.95
C SER A 90 9.23 -19.36 9.46
N TYR A 91 8.10 -19.00 8.82
CA TYR A 91 7.21 -19.96 8.18
C TYR A 91 7.81 -20.52 6.90
N CYS A 92 8.48 -19.68 6.09
CA CYS A 92 9.19 -20.13 4.89
C CYS A 92 10.31 -21.12 5.22
N GLU A 93 11.14 -20.84 6.22
CA GLU A 93 12.25 -21.71 6.63
C GLU A 93 11.79 -23.07 7.13
N LYS A 94 10.62 -23.13 7.77
CA LYS A 94 10.00 -24.38 8.23
C LYS A 94 9.26 -25.13 7.11
N GLY A 95 9.10 -24.52 5.93
CA GLY A 95 8.27 -25.07 4.86
C GLY A 95 6.78 -25.10 5.21
N GLU A 96 6.31 -24.13 6.00
CA GLU A 96 4.95 -24.04 6.51
C GLU A 96 4.21 -22.80 6.00
N VAL A 97 4.50 -22.37 4.76
CA VAL A 97 3.93 -21.16 4.17
C VAL A 97 2.40 -21.22 4.09
N GLU A 98 1.84 -22.41 3.91
CA GLU A 98 0.40 -22.64 3.89
C GLU A 98 -0.26 -22.25 5.22
N LYS A 99 0.42 -22.44 6.35
CA LYS A 99 -0.10 -22.01 7.67
C LYS A 99 -0.11 -20.49 7.79
N TYR A 100 0.93 -19.82 7.29
CA TYR A 100 0.96 -18.35 7.22
C TYR A 100 -0.19 -17.82 6.36
N LEU A 101 -0.38 -18.40 5.17
CA LEU A 101 -1.47 -18.01 4.27
C LEU A 101 -2.83 -18.28 4.89
N GLU A 102 -3.01 -19.41 5.56
CA GLU A 102 -4.25 -19.70 6.29
C GLU A 102 -4.52 -18.63 7.34
N GLU A 103 -3.52 -18.31 8.17
CA GLU A 103 -3.66 -17.37 9.27
C GLU A 103 -3.89 -15.92 8.83
N PHE A 104 -3.11 -15.41 7.87
CA PHE A 104 -3.10 -13.98 7.53
C PHE A 104 -3.83 -13.62 6.24
N VAL A 105 -4.26 -14.61 5.44
CA VAL A 105 -4.88 -14.36 4.12
C VAL A 105 -6.21 -15.09 3.95
N LEU A 106 -6.25 -16.41 4.11
CA LEU A 106 -7.44 -17.22 3.80
C LEU A 106 -8.49 -17.19 4.93
N SER A 107 -8.06 -17.04 6.18
CA SER A 107 -8.93 -16.87 7.35
C SER A 107 -9.28 -15.39 7.65
N THR A 108 -9.16 -14.50 6.65
CA THR A 108 -9.59 -13.10 6.76
C THR A 108 -10.62 -12.78 5.68
N GLU A 109 -11.75 -12.18 6.04
CA GLU A 109 -12.83 -11.80 5.12
C GLU A 109 -12.39 -10.65 4.20
N ASP A 110 -11.67 -9.68 4.75
CA ASP A 110 -11.23 -8.49 4.02
C ASP A 110 -9.95 -7.87 4.59
N HIS A 111 -9.53 -6.75 3.98
CA HIS A 111 -8.36 -5.99 4.40
C HIS A 111 -8.48 -5.44 5.84
N TRP A 112 -9.67 -5.12 6.31
CA TRP A 112 -9.87 -4.59 7.65
C TRP A 112 -9.69 -5.68 8.71
N GLU A 113 -10.13 -6.90 8.43
CA GLU A 113 -9.88 -8.04 9.32
C GLU A 113 -8.39 -8.37 9.39
N TYR A 114 -7.67 -8.26 8.27
CA TYR A 114 -6.21 -8.35 8.27
C TYR A 114 -5.58 -7.29 9.21
N LEU A 115 -5.93 -6.00 9.04
CA LEU A 115 -5.41 -4.93 9.89
C LEU A 115 -5.77 -5.12 11.38
N LYS A 116 -6.96 -5.64 11.66
CA LYS A 116 -7.39 -5.99 13.02
C LYS A 116 -6.50 -7.08 13.62
N ARG A 117 -6.10 -8.07 12.81
CA ARG A 117 -5.19 -9.15 13.22
C ARG A 117 -3.77 -8.66 13.47
N ILE A 118 -3.25 -7.73 12.64
CA ILE A 118 -1.97 -7.06 12.90
C ILE A 118 -2.03 -6.23 14.18
N GLY A 119 -3.16 -5.54 14.41
CA GLY A 119 -3.45 -4.81 15.63
C GLY A 119 -3.05 -3.33 15.56
N VAL A 120 -3.93 -2.48 16.08
CA VAL A 120 -3.81 -1.01 16.02
C VAL A 120 -2.51 -0.51 16.66
N LYS A 121 -2.07 -1.14 17.76
CA LYS A 121 -0.83 -0.78 18.44
C LYS A 121 0.37 -0.91 17.49
N LYS A 122 0.47 -2.05 16.79
CA LYS A 122 1.57 -2.32 15.87
C LYS A 122 1.56 -1.36 14.69
N LEU A 123 0.38 -1.12 14.10
CA LEU A 123 0.21 -0.15 13.01
C LEU A 123 0.59 1.28 13.42
N TYR A 124 0.36 1.65 14.68
CA TYR A 124 0.77 2.96 15.21
C TYR A 124 2.28 3.05 15.42
N GLU A 125 2.92 1.98 15.90
CA GLU A 125 4.37 1.93 16.13
C GLU A 125 5.18 2.08 14.84
N ILE A 126 4.71 1.52 13.73
CA ILE A 126 5.38 1.65 12.43
C ILE A 126 5.01 2.94 11.68
N LYS A 127 4.13 3.77 12.22
CA LYS A 127 3.70 4.99 11.53
C LYS A 127 4.87 5.96 11.45
N ALA A 128 5.15 6.45 10.24
CA ALA A 128 6.31 7.30 10.00
C ALA A 128 6.22 8.60 10.82
N GLU A 129 7.32 8.99 11.46
CA GLU A 129 7.37 10.27 12.14
C GLU A 129 7.42 11.41 11.10
N PRO A 130 6.59 12.47 11.22
CA PRO A 130 6.52 13.53 10.22
C PRO A 130 7.86 14.23 9.91
N TYR A 131 8.79 14.24 10.87
CA TYR A 131 10.07 14.93 10.76
C TYR A 131 11.22 14.03 10.29
N LEU A 132 11.19 12.74 10.64
CA LEU A 132 12.23 11.77 10.27
C LEU A 132 11.91 11.07 8.94
N GLY A 133 10.61 10.88 8.64
CA GLY A 133 10.13 10.24 7.42
C GLY A 133 10.14 8.71 7.46
N TYR A 134 10.52 8.13 8.60
CA TYR A 134 10.45 6.72 8.99
C TYR A 134 10.05 6.65 10.47
#